data_AF-W6KSL8-F1
#
_entry.id   AF-W6KSL8-F1
#
_cell.length_a   1.000
_cell.length_b   1.000
_cell.length_c   1.000
_cell.angle_alpha   90.00
_cell.angle_beta   90.00
_cell.angle_gamma   90.00
#
_symmetry.space_group_name_H-M   'P 1'
#
loop_
_entity.id
_entity.type
_entity.pdbx_description
1 polymer ?
#
loop_
_entity_poly.entity_id
_entity_poly.type
_entity_poly.pdbx_seq_one_letter_code
_entity_poly.pdbx_strand_id
1 'polypeptide(L)'
;MTIGNILASTLGLLIICVVVSVVCSVMSFWALPLIIAKANVVTYLNMVIYIQLPSLLDGFYLAKSDCLPDGPHFSNTFYNTIGVGIIGNIAALVGITAFKFIFSTRSYRFALVVTTLLWMFASIFDITMLQRWNIKIGIPDHVMYICGDAIIGQVCYMLSWMPMTILLSRLCPRGSESTVYALLSGFSNLGQSTSSSIGAILMEYVWPIKSNPPCDFSNGVWLVVVGHVLTPLLIIPLSLLLPNARVCDDIDIDGNVVSKELHEEPRARPVKDSNESQ
;
A
#
# COMPACT_ATOMS: atom_id res chain seq x y z
N MET A 1 20.35 0.30 3.29
CA MET A 1 19.96 0.56 1.89
C MET A 1 20.81 1.64 1.23
N THR A 2 21.05 2.78 1.90
CA THR A 2 21.89 3.89 1.37
C THR A 2 23.31 3.48 0.96
N ILE A 3 23.97 2.60 1.71
CA ILE A 3 25.32 2.10 1.37
C ILE A 3 25.28 1.13 0.17
N GLY A 4 24.23 0.31 0.06
CA GLY A 4 24.06 -0.61 -1.08
C GLY A 4 23.81 0.12 -2.40
N ASN A 5 23.08 1.24 -2.36
CA ASN A 5 22.78 2.06 -3.53
C ASN A 5 24.02 2.76 -4.12
N ILE A 6 25.10 2.88 -3.33
CA ILE A 6 26.36 3.51 -3.75
C ILE A 6 27.32 2.49 -4.40
N LEU A 7 27.21 1.20 -4.04
CA LEU A 7 28.15 0.15 -4.45
C LEU A 7 27.59 -0.87 -5.44
N ALA A 8 26.27 -1.00 -5.59
CA ALA A 8 25.65 -2.06 -6.38
C ALA A 8 24.98 -1.55 -7.66
N SER A 9 25.11 -2.31 -8.75
CA SER A 9 24.25 -2.19 -9.93
C SER A 9 22.78 -2.48 -9.58
N THR A 10 21.83 -2.08 -10.44
CA THR A 10 20.37 -2.30 -10.25
C THR A 10 20.05 -3.74 -9.85
N LEU A 11 20.71 -4.70 -10.50
CA LEU A 11 20.61 -6.14 -10.22
C LEU A 11 21.18 -6.53 -8.84
N GLY A 12 22.31 -5.95 -8.45
CA GLY A 12 22.90 -6.17 -7.12
C GLY A 12 22.03 -5.61 -5.99
N LEU A 13 21.38 -4.47 -6.21
CA LEU A 13 20.45 -3.89 -5.24
C LEU A 13 19.23 -4.80 -5.04
N LEU A 14 18.66 -5.35 -6.11
CA LEU A 14 17.57 -6.32 -6.03
C LEU A 14 17.97 -7.57 -5.25
N ILE A 15 19.16 -8.14 -5.54
CA ILE A 15 19.64 -9.34 -4.83
C ILE A 15 19.76 -9.05 -3.33
N ILE A 16 20.32 -7.89 -2.94
CA ILE A 16 20.41 -7.49 -1.54
C ILE A 16 19.01 -7.36 -0.92
N CYS A 17 18.06 -6.71 -1.61
CA CYS A 17 16.70 -6.56 -1.13
C CYS A 17 16.01 -7.91 -0.91
N VAL A 18 16.15 -8.85 -1.86
CA VAL A 18 15.58 -10.20 -1.75
C VAL A 18 16.23 -10.98 -0.61
N VAL A 19 17.56 -10.97 -0.51
CA VAL A 19 18.29 -11.68 0.55
C VAL A 19 17.93 -11.13 1.93
N VAL A 20 17.95 -9.81 2.10
CA VAL A 20 17.57 -9.17 3.38
C VAL A 20 16.12 -9.51 3.73
N SER A 21 15.22 -9.49 2.75
CA SER A 21 13.82 -9.80 2.99
C SER A 21 13.60 -11.26 3.39
N VAL A 22 14.26 -12.21 2.74
CA VAL A 22 14.21 -13.63 3.11
C VAL A 22 14.74 -13.85 4.52
N VAL A 23 15.88 -13.25 4.85
CA VAL A 23 16.46 -13.31 6.20
C VAL A 23 15.50 -12.70 7.23
N CYS A 24 14.93 -11.52 6.96
CA CYS A 24 13.96 -10.89 7.84
C CYS A 24 12.69 -11.75 8.03
N SER A 25 12.18 -12.37 6.97
CA SER A 25 11.02 -13.27 7.06
C SER A 25 11.32 -14.49 7.92
N VAL A 26 12.46 -15.16 7.72
CA VAL A 26 12.87 -16.33 8.51
C VAL A 26 13.08 -15.95 9.99
N MET A 27 13.79 -14.84 10.24
CA MET A 27 13.98 -14.32 11.60
C MET A 27 12.66 -13.95 12.27
N SER A 28 11.66 -13.51 11.50
CA SER A 28 10.34 -13.18 12.04
C SER A 28 9.57 -14.42 12.47
N PHE A 29 9.66 -15.53 11.73
CA PHE A 29 9.09 -16.80 12.17
C PHE A 29 9.78 -17.37 13.42
N TRP A 30 11.04 -16.99 13.66
CA TRP A 30 11.79 -17.42 14.84
C TRP A 30 11.53 -16.54 16.07
N ALA A 31 11.35 -15.23 15.88
CA ALA A 31 11.26 -14.26 16.98
C ALA A 31 9.83 -13.89 17.42
N LEU A 32 8.81 -14.14 16.59
CA LEU A 32 7.43 -13.70 16.84
C LEU A 32 6.45 -14.89 16.88
N PRO A 33 5.30 -14.75 17.57
CA PRO A 33 4.23 -15.75 17.47
C PRO A 33 3.76 -15.88 16.01
N LEU A 34 3.38 -17.11 15.64
CA LEU A 34 3.13 -17.52 14.26
C LEU A 34 2.12 -16.63 13.51
N ILE A 35 1.14 -16.04 14.21
CA ILE A 35 0.11 -15.20 13.61
C ILE A 35 0.70 -13.83 13.21
N ILE A 36 1.53 -13.23 14.07
CA ILE A 36 2.19 -11.93 13.77
C ILE A 36 3.22 -12.11 12.65
N ALA A 37 3.98 -13.21 12.67
CA ALA A 37 4.92 -13.53 11.60
C ALA A 37 4.19 -13.69 10.25
N LYS A 38 3.07 -14.41 10.21
CA LYS A 38 2.23 -14.54 9.01
C LYS A 38 1.70 -13.19 8.52
N ALA A 39 1.21 -12.35 9.43
CA ALA A 39 0.72 -11.01 9.08
C ALA A 39 1.82 -10.15 8.44
N ASN A 40 3.01 -10.09 9.06
CA ASN A 40 4.15 -9.32 8.55
C ASN A 40 4.63 -9.83 7.18
N VAL A 41 4.67 -11.14 6.97
CA VAL A 41 5.05 -11.73 5.68
C VAL A 41 4.01 -11.43 4.60
N VAL A 42 2.72 -11.50 4.92
CA VAL A 42 1.67 -11.10 3.96
C VAL A 42 1.74 -9.60 3.66
N THR A 43 2.01 -8.75 4.64
CA THR A 43 2.24 -7.31 4.41
C THR A 43 3.41 -7.06 3.48
N TYR A 44 4.54 -7.71 3.73
CA TYR A 44 5.70 -7.62 2.86
C TYR A 44 5.36 -8.06 1.43
N LEU A 45 4.76 -9.24 1.27
CA LEU A 45 4.39 -9.78 -0.03
C LEU A 45 3.40 -8.87 -0.76
N ASN A 46 2.41 -8.31 -0.06
CA ASN A 46 1.46 -7.36 -0.66
C ASN A 46 2.18 -6.12 -1.23
N MET A 47 3.19 -5.59 -0.51
CA MET A 47 3.99 -4.46 -0.97
C MET A 47 4.97 -4.81 -2.10
N VAL A 48 5.49 -6.05 -2.14
CA VAL A 48 6.36 -6.52 -3.24
C VAL A 48 5.58 -6.80 -4.51
N ILE A 49 4.41 -7.45 -4.37
CA ILE A 49 3.52 -7.84 -5.46
C ILE A 49 2.90 -6.59 -6.10
N TYR A 50 2.70 -5.51 -5.34
CA TYR A 50 2.37 -4.23 -5.93
C TYR A 50 3.66 -3.54 -6.44
N ILE A 51 3.99 -3.76 -7.73
CA ILE A 51 5.19 -3.20 -8.35
C ILE A 51 5.01 -1.68 -8.50
N GLN A 52 5.68 -0.89 -7.66
CA GLN A 52 5.69 0.56 -7.81
C GLN A 52 6.63 0.97 -8.94
N LEU A 53 6.15 1.85 -9.81
CA LEU A 53 6.87 2.37 -10.97
C LEU A 53 7.05 3.90 -10.89
N PRO A 54 7.64 4.44 -9.80
CA PRO A 54 7.76 5.89 -9.62
C PRO A 54 8.58 6.51 -10.75
N SER A 55 9.68 5.87 -11.17
CA SER A 55 10.54 6.43 -12.23
C SER A 55 9.87 6.53 -13.60
N LEU A 56 8.91 5.66 -13.91
CA LEU A 56 8.15 5.73 -15.17
C LEU A 56 7.15 6.88 -15.13
N LEU A 57 6.32 6.92 -14.09
CA LEU A 57 5.24 7.88 -13.96
C LEU A 57 5.79 9.31 -13.71
N ASP A 58 6.73 9.47 -12.80
CA ASP A 58 7.42 10.75 -12.57
C ASP A 58 8.15 11.20 -13.84
N GLY A 59 8.84 10.28 -14.51
CA GLY A 59 9.54 10.55 -15.76
C GLY A 59 8.60 11.03 -16.88
N PHE A 60 7.40 10.46 -16.97
CA PHE A 60 6.38 10.85 -17.95
C PHE A 60 5.72 12.19 -17.60
N TYR A 61 5.37 12.40 -16.32
CA TYR A 61 4.68 13.61 -15.86
C TYR A 61 5.57 14.85 -15.86
N LEU A 62 6.87 14.70 -15.58
CA LEU A 62 7.84 15.79 -15.52
C LEU A 62 8.75 15.88 -16.77
N ALA A 63 8.50 15.06 -17.80
CA ALA A 63 9.26 15.12 -19.04
C ALA A 63 9.27 16.55 -19.61
N LYS A 64 10.44 17.05 -20.04
CA LYS A 64 10.56 18.35 -20.73
C LYS A 64 10.11 18.23 -22.18
N SER A 65 9.70 19.35 -22.76
CA SER A 65 9.23 19.47 -24.16
C SER A 65 10.24 18.99 -25.21
N ASP A 66 11.54 19.00 -24.89
CA ASP A 66 12.59 18.46 -25.76
C ASP A 66 12.57 16.93 -25.87
N CYS A 67 12.04 16.21 -24.86
CA CYS A 67 12.04 14.75 -24.87
C CYS A 67 10.70 14.17 -25.30
N LEU A 68 9.60 14.76 -24.85
CA LEU A 68 8.24 14.37 -25.23
C LEU A 68 7.43 15.65 -25.53
N PRO A 69 7.39 16.15 -26.78
CA PRO A 69 6.68 17.38 -27.13
C PRO A 69 5.17 17.26 -26.90
N ASP A 70 4.70 16.03 -26.88
CA ASP A 70 3.37 15.57 -26.56
C ASP A 70 3.28 15.14 -25.08
N GLY A 71 3.90 15.88 -24.16
CA GLY A 71 3.88 15.60 -22.72
C GLY A 71 2.95 16.52 -21.93
N PRO A 72 2.54 16.14 -20.70
CA PRO A 72 1.77 17.01 -19.80
C PRO A 72 2.61 18.14 -19.16
N HIS A 73 3.95 18.06 -19.21
CA HIS A 73 4.91 19.09 -18.80
C HIS A 73 4.62 19.74 -17.44
N PHE A 74 4.32 18.93 -16.42
CA PHE A 74 4.00 19.50 -15.11
C PHE A 74 5.23 20.14 -14.47
N SER A 75 5.03 21.31 -13.85
CA SER A 75 6.04 21.90 -12.99
C SER A 75 6.28 21.00 -11.78
N ASN A 76 7.56 20.81 -11.41
CA ASN A 76 7.96 20.11 -10.19
C ASN A 76 7.20 20.60 -8.95
N THR A 77 6.92 21.90 -8.86
CA THR A 77 6.19 22.52 -7.75
C THR A 77 4.71 22.11 -7.75
N PHE A 78 4.08 22.04 -8.92
CA PHE A 78 2.70 21.59 -9.03
C PHE A 78 2.57 20.11 -8.67
N TYR A 79 3.42 19.26 -9.25
CA TYR A 79 3.40 17.82 -9.04
C TYR A 79 3.62 17.46 -7.56
N ASN A 80 4.72 17.92 -6.97
CA ASN A 80 5.10 17.54 -5.61
C ASN A 80 4.29 18.27 -4.54
N THR A 81 4.08 19.58 -4.68
CA THR A 81 3.44 20.37 -3.61
C THR A 81 1.92 20.26 -3.68
N ILE A 82 1.32 20.42 -4.87
CA ILE A 82 -0.13 20.44 -5.02
C ILE A 82 -0.67 19.03 -5.16
N GLY A 83 -0.12 18.22 -6.07
CA GLY A 83 -0.53 16.84 -6.31
C GLY A 83 -0.28 15.94 -5.11
N VAL A 84 1.00 15.63 -4.85
CA VAL A 84 1.37 14.69 -3.78
C VAL A 84 1.18 15.29 -2.39
N GLY A 85 1.61 16.54 -2.19
CA GLY A 85 1.61 17.20 -0.89
C GLY A 85 0.22 17.54 -0.37
N ILE A 86 -0.53 18.40 -1.04
CA ILE A 86 -1.81 18.90 -0.51
C ILE A 86 -2.93 17.91 -0.81
N ILE A 87 -3.14 17.61 -2.10
CA ILE A 87 -4.28 16.81 -2.55
C ILE A 87 -4.13 15.37 -2.07
N GLY A 88 -2.94 14.79 -2.19
CA GLY A 88 -2.66 13.43 -1.73
C GLY A 88 -2.92 13.24 -0.23
N ASN A 89 -2.53 14.20 0.61
CA ASN A 89 -2.82 14.12 2.05
C ASN A 89 -4.32 14.27 2.37
N ILE A 90 -5.04 15.14 1.67
CA ILE A 90 -6.51 15.24 1.81
C ILE A 90 -7.17 13.93 1.38
N ALA A 91 -6.75 13.38 0.25
CA ALA A 91 -7.22 12.11 -0.27
C ALA A 91 -6.94 10.96 0.71
N ALA A 92 -5.76 10.95 1.35
CA ALA A 92 -5.42 9.98 2.39
C ALA A 92 -6.38 10.07 3.59
N LEU A 93 -6.73 11.27 4.06
CA LEU A 93 -7.73 11.46 5.12
C LEU A 93 -9.12 10.94 4.72
N VAL A 94 -9.52 11.19 3.47
CA VAL A 94 -10.77 10.65 2.92
C VAL A 94 -10.71 9.13 2.85
N GLY A 95 -9.58 8.54 2.44
CA GLY A 95 -9.37 7.10 2.41
C GLY A 95 -9.50 6.44 3.79
N ILE A 96 -8.89 7.04 4.82
CA ILE A 96 -9.00 6.57 6.22
C ILE A 96 -10.46 6.60 6.70
N THR A 97 -11.16 7.71 6.44
CA THR A 97 -12.55 7.88 6.91
C THR A 97 -13.51 6.95 6.16
N ALA A 98 -13.34 6.79 4.86
CA ALA A 98 -14.06 5.81 4.05
C ALA A 98 -13.79 4.37 4.53
N PHE A 99 -12.53 4.03 4.85
CA PHE A 99 -12.19 2.72 5.38
C PHE A 99 -12.95 2.42 6.68
N LYS A 100 -12.92 3.37 7.61
CA LYS A 100 -13.59 3.23 8.91
C LYS A 100 -15.09 3.00 8.75
N PHE A 101 -15.74 3.63 7.78
CA PHE A 101 -17.18 3.46 7.57
C PHE A 101 -17.52 2.15 6.84
N ILE A 102 -16.77 1.80 5.79
CA ILE A 102 -17.09 0.70 4.88
C ILE A 102 -16.55 -0.65 5.40
N PHE A 103 -15.33 -0.68 5.91
CA PHE A 103 -14.63 -1.92 6.24
C PHE A 103 -14.69 -2.32 7.71
N SER A 104 -15.15 -1.44 8.60
CA SER A 104 -15.29 -1.74 10.04
C SER A 104 -16.17 -2.98 10.31
N THR A 105 -17.17 -3.25 9.47
CA THR A 105 -18.09 -4.39 9.65
C THR A 105 -17.76 -5.62 8.81
N ARG A 106 -16.69 -5.57 8.01
CA ARG A 106 -16.35 -6.62 7.02
C ARG A 106 -15.11 -7.42 7.45
N SER A 107 -14.88 -8.56 6.81
CA SER A 107 -13.70 -9.41 7.05
C SER A 107 -12.43 -8.83 6.41
N TYR A 108 -11.27 -9.10 6.99
CA TYR A 108 -9.97 -8.67 6.43
C TYR A 108 -9.75 -9.17 4.99
N ARG A 109 -10.19 -10.41 4.70
CA ARG A 109 -10.11 -10.99 3.34
C ARG A 109 -10.91 -10.18 2.32
N PHE A 110 -12.12 -9.75 2.73
CA PHE A 110 -12.95 -8.90 1.87
C PHE A 110 -12.31 -7.52 1.67
N ALA A 111 -11.69 -6.96 2.71
CA ALA A 111 -10.94 -5.71 2.59
C ALA A 111 -9.79 -5.80 1.60
N LEU A 112 -8.98 -6.85 1.69
CA LEU A 112 -7.88 -7.07 0.74
C LEU A 112 -8.39 -7.26 -0.68
N VAL A 113 -9.39 -8.12 -0.91
CA VAL A 113 -9.94 -8.32 -2.26
C VAL A 113 -10.51 -7.02 -2.85
N VAL A 114 -11.29 -6.26 -2.09
CA VAL A 114 -11.86 -4.99 -2.58
C VAL A 114 -10.78 -3.96 -2.85
N THR A 115 -9.78 -3.84 -1.98
CA THR A 115 -8.65 -2.91 -2.21
C THR A 115 -7.84 -3.30 -3.44
N THR A 116 -7.62 -4.59 -3.69
CA THR A 116 -6.98 -5.08 -4.92
C THR A 116 -7.79 -4.73 -6.16
N LEU A 117 -9.12 -4.89 -6.12
CA LEU A 117 -9.99 -4.49 -7.24
C LEU A 117 -9.90 -2.98 -7.49
N LEU A 118 -9.93 -2.17 -6.44
CA LEU A 118 -9.79 -0.71 -6.56
C LEU A 118 -8.42 -0.30 -7.13
N TRP A 119 -7.35 -1.00 -6.76
CA TRP A 119 -6.03 -0.83 -7.39
C TRP A 119 -6.05 -1.14 -8.88
N MET A 120 -6.71 -2.22 -9.30
CA MET A 120 -6.87 -2.50 -10.73
C MET A 120 -7.66 -1.39 -11.44
N PHE A 121 -8.72 -0.86 -10.83
CA PHE A 121 -9.44 0.29 -11.39
C PHE A 121 -8.56 1.55 -11.45
N ALA A 122 -7.76 1.82 -10.42
CA ALA A 122 -6.80 2.93 -10.41
C ALA A 122 -5.78 2.81 -11.55
N SER A 123 -5.27 1.60 -11.81
CA SER A 123 -4.30 1.36 -12.88
C SER A 123 -4.84 1.65 -14.28
N ILE A 124 -6.16 1.57 -14.49
CA ILE A 124 -6.80 1.94 -15.76
C ILE A 124 -6.66 3.46 -16.00
N PHE A 125 -6.72 4.28 -14.96
CA PHE A 125 -6.49 5.72 -15.07
C PHE A 125 -5.03 6.02 -15.47
N ASP A 126 -4.07 5.31 -14.89
CA ASP A 126 -2.65 5.45 -15.26
C ASP A 126 -2.41 5.05 -16.72
N ILE A 127 -3.01 3.95 -17.18
CA ILE A 127 -2.93 3.50 -18.58
C ILE A 127 -3.57 4.54 -19.52
N THR A 128 -4.70 5.11 -19.14
CA THR A 128 -5.42 6.15 -19.92
C THR A 128 -4.54 7.40 -20.08
N MET A 129 -3.80 7.76 -19.05
CA MET A 129 -2.84 8.87 -19.06
C MET A 129 -1.64 8.58 -19.96
N LEU A 130 -1.03 7.39 -19.83
CA LEU A 130 0.11 6.98 -20.67
C LEU A 130 -0.24 6.92 -22.16
N GLN A 131 -1.44 6.47 -22.53
CA GLN A 131 -1.90 6.46 -23.92
C GLN A 131 -2.44 7.82 -24.42
N ARG A 132 -2.43 8.86 -23.57
CA ARG A 132 -2.98 10.20 -23.85
C ARG A 132 -4.41 10.18 -24.41
N TRP A 133 -5.22 9.19 -24.01
CA TRP A 133 -6.65 9.17 -24.34
C TRP A 133 -7.38 10.39 -23.74
N ASN A 134 -6.80 10.96 -22.69
CA ASN A 134 -7.21 12.21 -22.07
C ASN A 134 -7.44 13.35 -23.08
N ILE A 135 -6.56 13.50 -24.07
CA ILE A 135 -6.65 14.58 -25.08
C ILE A 135 -7.76 14.31 -26.09
N LYS A 136 -8.01 13.04 -26.44
CA LYS A 136 -9.14 12.67 -27.31
C LYS A 136 -10.49 12.94 -26.65
N ILE A 137 -10.53 12.91 -25.31
CA ILE A 137 -11.72 13.18 -24.50
C ILE A 137 -11.85 14.70 -24.20
N GLY A 138 -10.81 15.50 -24.48
CA GLY A 138 -10.81 16.95 -24.29
C GLY A 138 -10.62 17.41 -22.84
N ILE A 139 -10.14 16.52 -21.96
CA ILE A 139 -9.89 16.84 -20.54
C ILE A 139 -8.45 17.37 -20.40
N PRO A 140 -8.22 18.46 -19.64
CA PRO A 140 -6.86 18.95 -19.40
C PRO A 140 -6.06 17.97 -18.53
N ASP A 141 -4.81 17.70 -18.90
CA ASP A 141 -3.94 16.71 -18.24
C ASP A 141 -3.80 16.94 -16.72
N HIS A 142 -3.79 18.21 -16.29
CA HIS A 142 -3.72 18.58 -14.87
C HIS A 142 -4.88 18.00 -14.05
N VAL A 143 -6.10 18.01 -14.60
CA VAL A 143 -7.31 17.55 -13.91
C VAL A 143 -7.36 16.03 -13.86
N MET A 144 -7.00 15.37 -14.96
CA MET A 144 -6.95 13.91 -15.00
C MET A 144 -5.88 13.36 -14.05
N TYR A 145 -4.72 14.02 -13.94
CA TYR A 145 -3.67 13.64 -13.00
C TYR A 145 -4.13 13.78 -11.54
N ILE A 146 -4.76 14.91 -11.21
CA ILE A 146 -5.30 15.15 -9.88
C ILE A 146 -6.34 14.08 -9.53
N CYS A 147 -7.30 13.81 -10.42
CA CYS A 147 -8.36 12.84 -10.16
C CYS A 147 -7.85 11.40 -10.11
N GLY A 148 -6.88 11.03 -10.95
CA GLY A 148 -6.31 9.70 -11.04
C GLY A 148 -5.31 9.42 -9.91
N ASP A 149 -4.02 9.54 -10.20
CA ASP A 149 -2.94 9.14 -9.30
C ASP A 149 -2.96 9.89 -7.95
N ALA A 150 -3.18 11.22 -7.98
CA ALA A 150 -3.09 12.03 -6.75
C ALA A 150 -4.24 11.77 -5.75
N ILE A 151 -5.46 11.47 -6.23
CA ILE A 151 -6.62 11.19 -5.37
C ILE A 151 -6.89 9.68 -5.28
N ILE A 152 -7.22 9.04 -6.39
CA ILE A 152 -7.62 7.62 -6.41
C ILE A 152 -6.44 6.74 -5.98
N GLY A 153 -5.23 7.00 -6.50
CA GLY A 153 -4.03 6.25 -6.12
C GLY A 153 -3.75 6.33 -4.62
N GLN A 154 -3.77 7.54 -4.05
CA GLN A 154 -3.55 7.76 -2.61
C GLN A 154 -4.64 7.13 -1.72
N VAL A 155 -5.91 7.23 -2.13
CA VAL A 155 -7.02 6.56 -1.43
C VAL A 155 -6.81 5.05 -1.44
N CYS A 156 -6.49 4.45 -2.58
CA CYS A 156 -6.28 3.00 -2.71
C CYS A 156 -5.09 2.52 -1.87
N TYR A 157 -3.99 3.27 -1.86
CA TYR A 157 -2.82 2.98 -1.03
C TYR A 157 -3.18 2.93 0.46
N MET A 158 -3.85 3.97 0.96
CA MET A 158 -4.25 4.02 2.35
C MET A 158 -5.24 2.91 2.71
N LEU A 159 -6.19 2.62 1.81
CA LEU A 159 -7.20 1.56 1.99
C LEU A 159 -6.57 0.16 2.08
N SER A 160 -5.45 -0.08 1.38
CA SER A 160 -4.71 -1.35 1.43
C SER A 160 -3.82 -1.47 2.67
N TRP A 161 -3.24 -0.36 3.15
CA TRP A 161 -2.32 -0.35 4.30
C TRP A 161 -3.06 -0.44 5.66
N MET A 162 -4.21 0.22 5.77
CA MET A 162 -5.00 0.29 6.99
C MET A 162 -5.47 -1.06 7.60
N PRO A 163 -5.96 -2.05 6.83
CA PRO A 163 -6.36 -3.33 7.41
C PRO A 163 -5.17 -4.07 8.05
N MET A 164 -3.96 -3.89 7.52
CA MET A 164 -2.77 -4.55 8.06
C MET A 164 -2.33 -3.91 9.38
N THR A 165 -2.36 -2.58 9.47
CA THR A 165 -2.01 -1.87 10.70
C THR A 165 -3.01 -2.14 11.82
N ILE A 166 -4.30 -2.23 11.50
CA ILE A 166 -5.35 -2.58 12.48
C ILE A 166 -5.23 -4.04 12.93
N LEU A 167 -4.99 -4.97 12.00
CA LEU A 167 -4.78 -6.38 12.36
C LEU A 167 -3.59 -6.52 13.30
N LEU A 168 -2.49 -5.84 13.00
CA LEU A 168 -1.29 -5.89 13.82
C LEU A 168 -1.52 -5.32 15.22
N SER A 169 -2.16 -4.15 15.33
CA SER A 169 -2.41 -3.51 16.64
C SER A 169 -3.25 -4.37 17.57
N ARG A 170 -4.13 -5.21 17.02
CA ARG A 170 -4.93 -6.18 17.79
C ARG A 170 -4.15 -7.42 18.20
N LEU A 171 -3.18 -7.84 17.39
CA LEU A 171 -2.34 -9.01 17.68
C LEU A 171 -1.17 -8.69 18.62
N CYS A 172 -0.87 -7.41 18.86
CA CYS A 172 0.24 -7.00 19.70
C CYS A 172 0.06 -7.45 21.16
N PRO A 173 1.03 -8.18 21.75
CA PRO A 173 1.02 -8.43 23.17
C PRO A 173 1.23 -7.12 23.95
N ARG A 174 0.53 -6.98 25.08
CA ARG A 174 0.63 -5.80 25.94
C ARG A 174 2.08 -5.54 26.33
N GLY A 175 2.54 -4.31 26.09
CA GLY A 175 3.91 -3.88 26.41
C GLY A 175 4.93 -4.00 25.27
N SER A 176 4.58 -4.59 24.11
CA SER A 176 5.48 -4.67 22.94
C SER A 176 4.90 -4.06 21.65
N GLU A 177 3.81 -3.31 21.77
CA GLU A 177 3.08 -2.71 20.64
C GLU A 177 3.99 -1.88 19.70
N SER A 178 4.88 -1.08 20.29
CA SER A 178 5.82 -0.24 19.53
C SER A 178 6.80 -1.08 18.69
N THR A 179 7.35 -2.15 19.26
CA THR A 179 8.29 -3.05 18.57
C THR A 179 7.61 -3.75 17.40
N VAL A 180 6.39 -4.25 17.62
CA VAL A 180 5.63 -4.95 16.58
C VAL A 180 5.26 -4.00 15.45
N TYR A 181 4.83 -2.77 15.76
CA TYR A 181 4.56 -1.75 14.74
C TYR A 181 5.82 -1.32 13.97
N ALA A 182 6.96 -1.19 14.65
CA ALA A 182 8.24 -0.91 14.02
C ALA A 182 8.64 -2.01 13.02
N LEU A 183 8.38 -3.28 13.36
CA LEU A 183 8.60 -4.40 12.45
C LEU A 183 7.70 -4.31 11.21
N LEU A 184 6.39 -4.09 11.38
CA LEU A 184 5.46 -3.92 10.24
C LEU A 184 5.90 -2.79 9.30
N SER A 185 6.25 -1.63 9.87
CA SER A 185 6.73 -0.49 9.09
C SER A 185 8.03 -0.83 8.35
N GLY A 186 8.96 -1.52 9.02
CA GLY A 186 10.17 -2.05 8.42
C GLY A 186 9.88 -2.96 7.22
N PHE A 187 9.03 -3.97 7.39
CA PHE A 187 8.62 -4.87 6.30
C PHE A 187 7.93 -4.13 5.15
N SER A 188 7.09 -3.14 5.46
CA SER A 188 6.41 -2.33 4.44
C SER A 188 7.42 -1.55 3.59
N ASN A 189 8.39 -0.89 4.23
CA ASN A 189 9.44 -0.13 3.54
C ASN A 189 10.40 -1.04 2.76
N LEU A 190 10.74 -2.22 3.30
CA LEU A 190 11.51 -3.24 2.59
C LEU A 190 10.78 -3.72 1.34
N GLY A 191 9.47 -4.00 1.46
CA GLY A 191 8.61 -4.38 0.34
C GLY A 191 8.58 -3.32 -0.74
N GLN A 192 8.37 -2.05 -0.36
CA GLN A 192 8.34 -0.91 -1.27
C GLN A 192 9.67 -0.70 -2.02
N SER A 193 10.79 -0.85 -1.31
CA SER A 193 12.12 -0.72 -1.91
C SER A 193 12.39 -1.88 -2.89
N THR A 194 11.95 -3.08 -2.53
CA THR A 194 12.08 -4.27 -3.38
C THR A 194 11.21 -4.12 -4.63
N SER A 195 9.96 -3.66 -4.49
CA SER A 195 9.04 -3.46 -5.61
C SER A 195 9.53 -2.38 -6.58
N SER A 196 10.08 -1.27 -6.05
CA SER A 196 10.70 -0.21 -6.86
C SER A 196 11.94 -0.73 -7.61
N SER A 197 12.76 -1.59 -6.98
CA SER A 197 13.94 -2.20 -7.60
C SER A 197 13.57 -3.19 -8.70
N ILE A 198 12.54 -4.02 -8.46
CA ILE A 198 11.96 -4.91 -9.47
C ILE A 198 11.43 -4.08 -10.64
N GLY A 199 10.71 -3.00 -10.37
CA GLY A 199 10.20 -2.08 -11.37
C GLY A 199 11.33 -1.50 -12.24
N ALA A 200 12.42 -1.03 -11.63
CA ALA A 200 13.59 -0.49 -12.33
C ALA A 200 14.24 -1.52 -13.26
N ILE A 201 14.40 -2.77 -12.82
CA ILE A 201 14.96 -3.84 -13.66
C ILE A 201 14.00 -4.20 -14.79
N LEU A 202 12.70 -4.20 -14.53
CA LEU A 202 11.69 -4.49 -15.55
C LEU A 202 11.72 -3.40 -16.65
N MET A 203 11.95 -2.13 -16.25
CA MET A 203 12.17 -0.99 -17.15
C MET A 203 13.48 -1.07 -17.94
N GLU A 204 14.53 -1.67 -17.39
CA GLU A 204 15.86 -1.74 -18.04
C GLU A 204 15.98 -2.95 -18.98
N TYR A 205 15.48 -4.12 -18.57
CA TYR A 205 15.72 -5.40 -19.26
C TYR A 205 14.55 -5.90 -20.10
N VAL A 206 13.30 -5.77 -19.63
CA VAL A 206 12.15 -6.41 -20.27
C VAL A 206 11.44 -5.44 -21.20
N TRP A 207 11.22 -4.21 -20.74
CA TRP A 207 10.62 -3.13 -21.53
C TRP A 207 11.50 -1.87 -21.46
N PRO A 208 12.56 -1.80 -22.29
CA PRO A 208 13.44 -0.64 -22.29
C PRO A 208 12.66 0.62 -22.65
N ILE A 209 12.51 1.50 -21.65
CA ILE A 209 12.07 2.88 -21.84
C ILE A 209 13.29 3.74 -22.13
N LYS A 210 13.22 4.51 -23.23
CA LYS A 210 14.26 5.48 -23.54
C LYS A 210 13.92 6.78 -22.84
N SER A 211 14.63 7.08 -21.76
CA SER A 211 14.60 8.40 -21.10
C SER A 211 15.57 9.40 -21.74
N ASN A 212 16.32 8.99 -22.77
CA ASN A 212 17.17 9.86 -23.58
C ASN A 212 16.41 10.27 -24.86
N PRO A 213 16.57 11.52 -25.35
CA PRO A 213 15.87 11.99 -26.52
C PRO A 213 16.29 11.21 -27.79
N PRO A 214 15.33 10.75 -28.61
CA PRO A 214 13.87 10.87 -28.46
C PRO A 214 13.30 9.90 -27.41
N CYS A 215 12.51 10.43 -26.46
CA CYS A 215 11.91 9.63 -25.40
C CYS A 215 10.75 8.78 -25.97
N ASP A 216 10.73 7.47 -25.67
CA ASP A 216 9.63 6.58 -26.09
C ASP A 216 9.10 5.81 -24.87
N PHE A 217 7.83 6.07 -24.54
CA PHE A 217 7.11 5.51 -23.40
C PHE A 217 6.02 4.50 -23.83
N SER A 218 5.95 4.12 -25.11
CA SER A 218 4.94 3.18 -25.61
C SER A 218 4.93 1.84 -24.86
N ASN A 219 6.13 1.39 -24.48
CA ASN A 219 6.33 0.17 -23.69
C ASN A 219 5.96 0.32 -22.19
N GLY A 220 5.83 1.55 -21.68
CA GLY A 220 5.46 1.83 -20.31
C GLY A 220 4.03 1.36 -19.97
N VAL A 221 3.13 1.34 -20.96
CA VAL A 221 1.76 0.84 -20.77
C VAL A 221 1.77 -0.65 -20.41
N TRP A 222 2.58 -1.45 -21.12
CA TRP A 222 2.72 -2.89 -20.83
C TRP A 222 3.31 -3.12 -19.44
N LEU A 223 4.24 -2.26 -19.02
CA LEU A 223 4.83 -2.31 -17.70
C LEU A 223 3.80 -2.06 -16.59
N VAL A 224 2.93 -1.06 -16.76
CA VAL A 224 1.84 -0.76 -15.82
C VAL A 224 0.80 -1.89 -15.82
N VAL A 225 0.45 -2.46 -16.98
CA VAL A 225 -0.47 -3.61 -17.05
C VAL A 225 0.11 -4.81 -16.29
N VAL A 226 1.38 -5.15 -16.51
CA VAL A 226 2.01 -6.28 -15.81
C VAL A 226 2.15 -5.97 -14.31
N GLY A 227 2.65 -4.78 -13.96
CA GLY A 227 2.94 -4.40 -12.58
C GLY A 227 1.72 -4.13 -11.71
N HIS A 228 0.71 -3.43 -12.23
CA HIS A 228 -0.46 -2.97 -11.47
C HIS A 228 -1.75 -3.77 -11.75
N VAL A 229 -1.82 -4.62 -12.78
CA VAL A 229 -3.00 -5.48 -13.04
C VAL A 229 -2.69 -6.95 -12.78
N LEU A 230 -1.65 -7.49 -13.42
CA LEU A 230 -1.35 -8.92 -13.35
C LEU A 230 -0.75 -9.32 -12.01
N THR A 231 0.20 -8.53 -11.52
CA THR A 231 0.92 -8.83 -10.27
C THR A 231 -0.02 -8.77 -9.05
N PRO A 232 -0.83 -7.72 -8.82
CA PRO A 232 -1.74 -7.67 -7.68
C PRO A 232 -2.87 -8.71 -7.73
N LEU A 233 -3.16 -9.33 -8.87
CA LEU A 233 -4.06 -10.48 -8.94
C LEU A 233 -3.56 -11.67 -8.11
N LEU A 234 -2.23 -11.76 -7.90
CA LEU A 234 -1.58 -12.74 -7.03
C LEU A 234 -1.81 -12.47 -5.53
N ILE A 235 -2.34 -11.30 -5.15
CA ILE A 235 -2.72 -10.96 -3.76
C ILE A 235 -3.98 -11.75 -3.34
N ILE A 236 -4.86 -12.07 -4.30
CA ILE A 236 -6.13 -12.78 -4.04
C ILE A 236 -5.90 -14.16 -3.39
N PRO A 237 -5.05 -15.06 -3.94
CA PRO A 237 -4.74 -16.33 -3.27
C PRO A 237 -3.98 -16.13 -1.97
N LEU A 238 -3.15 -15.08 -1.86
CA LEU A 238 -2.39 -14.79 -0.65
C LEU A 238 -3.30 -14.33 0.51
N SER A 239 -4.44 -13.70 0.20
CA SER A 239 -5.45 -13.32 1.18
C SER A 239 -6.08 -14.51 1.90
N LEU A 240 -5.98 -15.74 1.37
CA LEU A 240 -6.43 -16.96 2.07
C LEU A 240 -5.56 -17.29 3.29
N LEU A 241 -4.32 -16.79 3.33
CA LEU A 241 -3.39 -17.02 4.43
C LEU A 241 -3.73 -16.20 5.69
N LEU A 242 -4.51 -15.12 5.54
CA LEU A 242 -5.01 -14.33 6.68
C LEU A 242 -6.21 -15.03 7.35
N PRO A 243 -6.31 -14.99 8.69
CA PRO A 243 -7.47 -15.51 9.41
C PRO A 243 -8.75 -14.80 8.93
N ASN A 244 -9.85 -15.56 8.86
CA ASN A 244 -11.16 -15.04 8.47
C ASN A 244 -11.84 -14.34 9.66
N ALA A 245 -11.16 -13.35 10.24
CA ALA A 245 -11.68 -12.52 11.31
C ALA A 245 -12.31 -11.24 10.73
N ARG A 246 -13.28 -10.66 11.45
CA ARG A 246 -13.80 -9.33 11.12
C ARG A 246 -12.82 -8.27 11.61
N VAL A 247 -12.77 -7.13 10.92
CA VAL A 247 -11.92 -5.99 11.30
C VAL A 247 -12.24 -5.45 12.71
N CYS A 248 -13.46 -5.71 13.20
CA CYS A 248 -13.93 -5.31 14.53
C CYS A 248 -13.85 -6.40 15.62
N ASP A 249 -13.50 -7.63 15.27
CA ASP A 249 -13.42 -8.72 16.26
C ASP A 249 -12.09 -8.66 17.02
N ASP A 250 -12.13 -8.98 18.32
CA ASP A 250 -10.90 -9.16 19.10
C ASP A 250 -10.32 -10.54 18.75
N ILE A 251 -9.06 -10.57 18.34
CA ILE A 251 -8.40 -11.78 17.84
C ILE A 251 -7.37 -12.19 18.88
N ASP A 252 -7.48 -13.43 19.36
CA ASP A 252 -6.49 -13.98 20.29
C ASP A 252 -5.13 -14.17 19.59
N ILE A 253 -4.06 -14.39 20.37
CA ILE A 253 -2.70 -14.63 19.87
C ILE A 253 -2.68 -15.85 18.92
N ASP A 254 -3.63 -16.79 19.07
CA ASP A 254 -3.82 -17.96 18.21
C ASP A 254 -4.66 -17.71 16.94
N GLY A 255 -5.19 -16.50 16.72
CA GLY A 255 -5.94 -16.15 15.50
C GLY A 255 -7.43 -16.50 15.55
N ASN A 256 -7.94 -16.93 16.71
CA ASN A 256 -9.36 -17.18 16.93
C ASN A 256 -10.10 -15.89 17.33
N VAL A 257 -11.34 -15.75 16.85
CA VAL A 257 -12.23 -14.67 17.28
C VAL A 257 -12.60 -14.91 18.74
N VAL A 258 -12.15 -14.01 19.63
CA VAL A 258 -12.61 -13.99 21.02
C VAL A 258 -14.00 -13.38 20.99
N SER A 259 -15.01 -14.24 21.03
CA SER A 259 -16.37 -13.79 21.33
C SER A 259 -16.32 -13.11 22.70
N LYS A 260 -16.79 -11.87 22.81
CA LYS A 260 -17.03 -11.25 24.11
C LYS A 260 -18.09 -12.08 24.84
N GLU A 261 -17.69 -13.14 25.54
CA GLU A 261 -18.52 -13.66 26.61
C GLU A 261 -18.62 -12.55 27.67
N LEU A 262 -19.86 -12.35 28.11
CA LEU A 262 -20.27 -11.35 29.08
C LEU A 262 -19.28 -11.22 30.24
N HIS A 263 -18.44 -10.18 30.20
CA HIS A 263 -18.21 -9.45 31.43
C HIS A 263 -19.47 -8.62 31.67
N GLU A 264 -20.48 -9.26 32.28
CA GLU A 264 -21.28 -8.54 33.27
C GLU A 264 -20.27 -7.87 34.21
N GLU A 265 -20.11 -6.55 34.08
CA GLU A 265 -19.75 -5.77 35.24
C GLU A 265 -20.76 -6.16 36.34
N PRO A 266 -20.32 -6.61 37.53
CA PRO A 266 -21.22 -6.62 38.65
C PRO A 266 -21.56 -5.16 38.91
N ARG A 267 -22.74 -4.77 38.41
CA ARG A 267 -23.46 -3.53 38.69
C ARG A 267 -23.09 -3.10 40.09
N ALA A 268 -22.36 -1.99 40.19
CA ALA A 268 -22.04 -1.37 41.46
C ALA A 268 -23.30 -1.41 42.34
N ARG A 269 -23.19 -2.08 43.49
CA ARG A 269 -24.29 -2.14 44.46
C ARG A 269 -24.78 -0.71 44.69
N PRO A 270 -26.06 -0.39 44.50
CA PRO A 270 -26.54 0.92 44.88
C PRO A 270 -26.28 1.06 46.38
N VAL A 271 -25.53 2.11 46.74
CA VAL A 271 -25.39 2.56 48.11
C VAL A 271 -26.81 2.77 48.62
N LYS A 272 -27.19 1.94 49.60
CA LYS A 272 -28.46 2.04 50.29
C LYS A 272 -28.39 3.30 51.14
N ASP A 273 -28.82 4.41 50.56
CA ASP A 273 -29.04 5.64 51.30
C ASP A 273 -30.08 5.33 52.37
N SER A 274 -29.62 5.31 53.62
CA SER A 274 -30.41 4.98 54.78
C SER A 274 -30.60 6.27 55.57
N ASN A 275 -31.69 6.94 55.21
CA ASN A 275 -32.58 7.73 56.06
C ASN A 275 -32.22 9.18 56.45
N GLU A 276 -33.13 10.05 56.01
CA GLU A 276 -33.64 11.22 56.73
C GLU A 276 -34.06 10.92 58.18
N SER A 277 -33.76 11.89 59.06
CA SER A 277 -34.50 12.32 60.26
C SER A 277 -34.93 11.30 61.33
N GLN A 278 -34.20 11.31 62.45
CA GLN A 278 -34.76 11.60 63.78
C GLN A 278 -33.69 12.13 64.72
#